data_AF-A0A7C9P5V9-F1
#
_entry.id   AF-A0A7C9P5V9-F1
#
_cell.length_a   1.000
_cell.length_b   1.000
_cell.length_c   1.000
_cell.angle_alpha   90.00
_cell.angle_beta   90.00
_cell.angle_gamma   90.00
#
_symmetry.space_group_name_H-M   'P 1'
#
loop_
_entity.id
_entity.type
_entity.pdbx_description
1 polymer ?
#
loop_
_entity_poly.entity_id
_entity_poly.type
_entity_poly.pdbx_seq_one_letter_code
_entity_poly.pdbx_strand_id
1 'polypeptide(L)'
;MTVELAVAFPVLLVVALVVVNAAMFFGQCAAFDNLFCDAVRVHAASPAYGQGTAQSVTLVQEAMDQAFPEGNVEVAVRADDAGLGHTRFTGTLRFAPTLFGYPFRSEAFGVAFPRLSHSAQIVVDCYKPGVLL
;
A
#
# COMPACT_ATOMS: atom_id res chain seq x y z
N MET A 1 -40.69 -15.28 -10.02
CA MET A 1 -39.62 -15.00 -10.99
C MET A 1 -39.20 -13.53 -11.03
N THR A 2 -40.06 -12.56 -11.37
CA THR A 2 -39.65 -11.13 -11.43
C THR A 2 -39.40 -10.49 -10.06
N VAL A 3 -40.20 -10.85 -9.06
CA VAL A 3 -40.06 -10.32 -7.68
C VAL A 3 -38.77 -10.81 -7.01
N GLU A 4 -38.36 -12.05 -7.27
CA GLU A 4 -37.12 -12.64 -6.75
C GLU A 4 -35.89 -11.97 -7.38
N LEU A 5 -35.90 -11.75 -8.69
CA LEU A 5 -34.83 -11.03 -9.38
C LEU A 5 -34.69 -9.58 -8.89
N ALA A 6 -35.81 -8.90 -8.62
CA ALA A 6 -35.80 -7.52 -8.13
C ALA A 6 -35.13 -7.38 -6.76
N VAL A 7 -35.23 -8.41 -5.90
CA VAL A 7 -34.58 -8.44 -4.59
C VAL A 7 -33.14 -8.97 -4.68
N ALA A 8 -32.90 -9.97 -5.52
CA ALA A 8 -31.57 -10.58 -5.65
C ALA A 8 -30.55 -9.67 -6.37
N PHE A 9 -31.00 -8.87 -7.34
CA PHE A 9 -30.14 -8.01 -8.14
C PHE A 9 -29.33 -6.98 -7.31
N PRO A 10 -29.94 -6.17 -6.41
CA PRO A 10 -29.15 -5.22 -5.60
C PRO A 10 -28.17 -5.93 -4.66
N VAL A 11 -28.54 -7.09 -4.12
CA VAL A 11 -27.64 -7.89 -3.28
C VAL A 11 -26.43 -8.37 -4.09
N LEU A 12 -26.67 -8.87 -5.31
CA LEU A 12 -25.60 -9.30 -6.21
C LEU A 12 -24.66 -8.16 -6.57
N LEU A 13 -25.19 -6.95 -6.82
CA LEU A 13 -24.38 -5.76 -7.09
C LEU A 13 -23.49 -5.37 -5.90
N VAL A 14 -24.03 -5.40 -4.67
CA VAL A 14 -23.25 -5.09 -3.46
C VAL A 14 -22.13 -6.11 -3.28
N VAL A 15 -22.42 -7.41 -3.43
CA VAL A 15 -21.41 -8.47 -3.35
C VAL A 15 -20.34 -8.30 -4.42
N ALA A 16 -20.72 -8.01 -5.67
CA ALA A 16 -19.79 -7.76 -6.75
C ALA A 16 -18.88 -6.56 -6.44
N LEU A 17 -19.43 -5.47 -5.90
CA LEU A 17 -18.67 -4.28 -5.52
C LEU A 17 -17.63 -4.58 -4.44
N VAL A 18 -18.00 -5.38 -3.43
CA VAL A 18 -17.08 -5.83 -2.37
C VAL A 18 -15.96 -6.69 -2.96
N VAL A 19 -16.30 -7.67 -3.81
CA VAL A 19 -15.32 -8.59 -4.41
C VAL A 19 -14.32 -7.84 -5.31
N VAL A 20 -14.79 -6.91 -6.14
CA VAL A 20 -13.93 -6.11 -7.03
C VAL A 20 -12.97 -5.25 -6.21
N ASN A 21 -13.46 -4.55 -5.17
CA ASN A 21 -12.60 -3.72 -4.33
C ASN A 21 -11.60 -4.55 -3.52
N ALA A 22 -12.00 -5.72 -3.02
CA ALA A 22 -11.10 -6.63 -2.33
C ALA A 22 -9.99 -7.14 -3.26
N ALA A 23 -10.33 -7.56 -4.48
CA ALA A 23 -9.36 -8.01 -5.47
C ALA A 23 -8.37 -6.89 -5.85
N MET A 24 -8.86 -5.67 -6.06
CA MET A 24 -8.00 -4.51 -6.30
C MET A 24 -7.07 -4.26 -5.11
N PHE A 25 -7.59 -4.24 -3.88
CA PHE A 25 -6.79 -4.04 -2.68
C PHE A 25 -5.68 -5.08 -2.53
N PHE A 26 -5.99 -6.37 -2.70
CA PHE A 26 -4.99 -7.43 -2.62
C PHE A 26 -3.94 -7.33 -3.73
N GLY A 27 -4.34 -6.93 -4.94
CA GLY A 27 -3.41 -6.64 -6.03
C GLY A 27 -2.45 -5.50 -5.69
N GLN A 28 -2.97 -4.40 -5.13
CA GLN A 28 -2.17 -3.27 -4.68
C GLN A 28 -1.24 -3.65 -3.51
N CYS A 29 -1.69 -4.47 -2.56
CA CYS A 29 -0.85 -4.96 -1.47
C CYS A 29 0.31 -5.81 -1.99
N ALA A 30 0.04 -6.73 -2.92
CA ALA A 30 1.08 -7.58 -3.51
C ALA A 30 2.10 -6.76 -4.32
N ALA A 31 1.65 -5.76 -5.07
CA ALA A 31 2.55 -4.85 -5.77
C ALA A 31 3.38 -4.01 -4.78
N PHE A 32 2.73 -3.48 -3.76
CA PHE A 32 3.35 -2.67 -2.71
C PHE A 32 4.43 -3.44 -1.95
N ASP A 33 4.17 -4.66 -1.51
CA ASP A 33 5.15 -5.44 -0.74
C ASP A 33 6.44 -5.69 -1.54
N ASN A 34 6.31 -6.01 -2.83
CA ASN A 34 7.44 -6.23 -3.70
C ASN A 34 8.21 -4.93 -3.99
N LEU A 35 7.50 -3.87 -4.39
CA LEU A 35 8.10 -2.58 -4.73
C LEU A 35 8.73 -1.90 -3.53
N PHE A 36 8.09 -1.97 -2.36
CA PHE A 36 8.62 -1.44 -1.12
C PHE A 36 9.93 -2.13 -0.73
N CYS A 37 9.96 -3.46 -0.75
CA CYS A 37 11.18 -4.21 -0.46
C CYS A 37 12.30 -3.89 -1.46
N ASP A 38 11.98 -3.77 -2.75
CA ASP A 38 12.96 -3.43 -3.78
C ASP A 38 13.50 -2.01 -3.63
N ALA A 39 12.62 -1.02 -3.45
CA ALA A 39 12.99 0.37 -3.22
C ALA A 39 13.87 0.53 -1.98
N VAL A 40 13.54 -0.14 -0.87
CA VAL A 40 14.37 -0.13 0.34
C VAL A 40 15.72 -0.79 0.10
N ARG A 41 15.81 -1.88 -0.67
CA ARG A 41 17.09 -2.51 -1.04
C ARG A 41 17.95 -1.57 -1.89
N VAL A 42 17.36 -0.89 -2.86
CA VAL A 42 18.07 0.04 -3.74
C VAL A 42 18.55 1.29 -2.99
N HIS A 43 17.71 1.88 -2.15
CA HIS A 43 17.97 3.19 -1.55
C HIS A 43 18.47 3.15 -0.10
N ALA A 44 18.35 2.03 0.62
CA ALA A 44 18.74 1.95 2.04
C ALA A 44 19.78 0.86 2.35
N ALA A 45 19.89 -0.21 1.55
CA ALA A 45 20.91 -1.24 1.78
C ALA A 45 22.31 -0.85 1.27
N SER A 46 22.38 0.11 0.34
CA SER A 46 23.65 0.68 -0.14
C SER A 46 23.48 2.19 -0.34
N PRO A 47 23.35 2.98 0.74
CA PRO A 47 23.19 4.42 0.63
C PRO A 47 24.39 5.05 -0.11
N ALA A 48 24.12 6.05 -0.94
CA ALA A 48 25.19 6.81 -1.58
C ALA A 48 26.06 7.51 -0.54
N TYR A 49 27.30 7.87 -0.91
CA TYR A 49 28.22 8.53 0.03
C TYR A 49 27.61 9.83 0.60
N GLY A 50 27.44 9.90 1.91
CA GLY A 50 26.81 11.03 2.62
C GLY A 50 25.28 10.99 2.69
N GLN A 51 24.63 9.95 2.18
CA GLN A 51 23.18 9.77 2.26
C GLN A 51 22.78 9.26 3.65
N GLY A 52 22.04 10.10 4.39
CA GLY A 52 21.48 9.72 5.69
C GLY A 52 20.13 9.00 5.58
N THR A 53 19.68 8.40 6.68
CA THR A 53 18.41 7.66 6.75
C THR A 53 17.20 8.48 6.29
N ALA A 54 17.14 9.77 6.63
CA ALA A 54 16.06 10.66 6.21
C ALA A 54 16.00 10.81 4.67
N GLN A 55 17.16 10.86 4.01
CA GLN A 55 17.23 10.95 2.56
C GLN A 55 16.84 9.62 1.89
N SER A 56 17.23 8.47 2.48
CA SER A 56 16.74 7.16 2.03
C SER A 56 15.21 7.06 2.12
N VAL A 57 14.60 7.56 3.21
CA VAL A 57 13.13 7.57 3.33
C VAL A 57 12.49 8.41 2.22
N THR A 58 13.02 9.60 1.93
CA THR A 58 12.49 10.44 0.85
C THR A 58 12.58 9.76 -0.51
N LEU A 59 13.71 9.12 -0.84
CA LEU A 59 13.87 8.40 -2.11
C LEU A 59 12.91 7.22 -2.23
N VAL A 60 12.72 6.45 -1.16
CA VAL A 60 11.76 5.34 -1.14
C VAL A 60 10.32 5.88 -1.28
N GLN A 61 9.99 6.98 -0.60
CA GLN A 61 8.69 7.64 -0.72
C GLN A 61 8.42 8.11 -2.17
N GLU A 62 9.39 8.77 -2.80
CA GLU A 62 9.28 9.23 -4.19
C GLU A 62 9.09 8.06 -5.17
N ALA A 63 9.82 6.94 -4.96
CA ALA A 63 9.64 5.74 -5.77
C ALA A 63 8.23 5.14 -5.60
N MET A 64 7.68 5.15 -4.39
CA MET A 64 6.31 4.69 -4.14
C MET A 64 5.27 5.62 -4.76
N ASP A 65 5.43 6.94 -4.65
CA ASP A 65 4.51 7.92 -5.23
C ASP A 65 4.48 7.82 -6.78
N GLN A 66 5.61 7.50 -7.41
CA GLN A 66 5.67 7.23 -8.85
C GLN A 66 5.02 5.91 -9.25
N ALA A 67 5.12 4.88 -8.40
CA ALA A 67 4.53 3.56 -8.66
C ALA A 67 3.01 3.51 -8.47
N PHE A 68 2.47 4.36 -7.58
CA PHE A 68 1.04 4.44 -7.27
C PHE A 68 0.48 5.84 -7.59
N PRO A 69 0.38 6.22 -8.88
CA PRO A 69 -0.12 7.54 -9.28
C PRO A 69 -1.64 7.70 -9.08
N GLU A 70 -2.35 6.60 -8.82
CA GLU A 70 -3.79 6.60 -8.69
C GLU A 70 -4.24 7.22 -7.34
N GLY A 71 -5.12 8.21 -7.37
CA GLY A 71 -5.55 8.96 -6.17
C GLY A 71 -6.39 8.16 -5.16
N ASN A 72 -6.65 6.88 -5.42
CA ASN A 72 -7.27 5.93 -4.49
C ASN A 72 -6.25 5.20 -3.61
N VAL A 73 -4.94 5.33 -3.88
CA VAL A 73 -3.87 4.72 -3.08
C VAL A 73 -2.99 5.82 -2.49
N GLU A 74 -2.72 5.73 -1.20
CA GLU A 74 -1.80 6.63 -0.49
C GLU A 74 -0.75 5.76 0.20
N VAL A 75 0.53 6.04 -0.05
CA VAL A 75 1.64 5.32 0.58
C VAL A 75 2.40 6.26 1.49
N ALA A 76 2.78 5.79 2.68
CA ALA A 76 3.60 6.53 3.62
C ALA A 76 4.75 5.65 4.12
N VAL A 77 5.98 6.15 4.00
CA VAL A 77 7.20 5.46 4.43
C VAL A 77 7.79 6.15 5.65
N ARG A 78 8.21 5.35 6.63
CA ARG A 78 8.91 5.80 7.84
C ARG A 78 10.14 4.94 8.07
N ALA A 79 11.16 5.52 8.70
CA ALA A 79 12.31 4.79 9.19
C ALA A 79 12.52 5.07 10.67
N ASP A 80 12.81 4.01 11.42
CA ASP A 80 13.10 4.04 12.84
C ASP A 80 14.44 3.33 13.10
N ASP A 81 15.19 3.78 14.09
CA ASP A 81 16.39 3.07 14.55
C ASP A 81 15.97 1.77 15.22
N ALA A 82 16.49 0.64 14.73
CA ALA A 82 16.20 -0.69 15.26
C ALA A 82 17.29 -1.18 16.24
N GLY A 83 18.26 -0.34 16.57
CA GLY A 83 19.45 -0.68 17.34
C GLY A 83 20.53 -1.41 16.54
N LEU A 84 21.74 -1.45 17.10
CA LEU A 84 22.90 -2.18 16.55
C LEU A 84 23.33 -1.77 15.13
N GLY A 85 22.99 -0.55 14.68
CA GLY A 85 23.30 -0.08 13.32
C GLY A 85 22.28 -0.53 12.25
N HIS A 86 21.18 -1.15 12.68
CA HIS A 86 20.06 -1.50 11.81
C HIS A 86 19.01 -0.40 11.78
N THR A 87 18.46 -0.15 10.59
CA THR A 87 17.31 0.74 10.40
C THR A 87 16.09 -0.08 9.99
N ARG A 88 14.98 0.12 10.69
CA ARG A 88 13.68 -0.47 10.32
C ARG A 88 12.93 0.50 9.42
N PHE A 89 12.64 0.08 8.20
CA PHE A 89 11.75 0.79 7.31
C PHE A 89 10.34 0.21 7.44
N THR A 90 9.35 1.09 7.65
CA THR A 90 7.93 0.74 7.70
C THR A 90 7.20 1.50 6.61
N GLY A 91 6.64 0.78 5.66
CA GLY A 91 5.74 1.33 4.64
C GLY A 91 4.29 1.04 5.01
N THR A 92 3.40 2.02 4.84
CA THR A 92 1.96 1.88 5.04
C THR A 92 1.23 2.27 3.76
N LEU A 93 0.47 1.34 3.19
CA LEU A 93 -0.44 1.57 2.08
C LEU A 93 -1.85 1.79 2.62
N ARG A 94 -2.53 2.83 2.16
CA ARG A 94 -3.94 3.12 2.43
C ARG A 94 -4.70 3.11 1.12
N PHE A 95 -5.75 2.32 1.06
CA PHE A 95 -6.59 2.16 -0.12
C PHE A 95 -7.99 2.73 0.15
N ALA A 96 -8.43 3.63 -0.72
CA ALA A 96 -9.78 4.15 -0.77
C ALA A 96 -10.61 3.32 -1.77
N PRO A 97 -11.68 2.63 -1.32
CA PRO A 97 -12.55 1.89 -2.23
C PRO A 97 -13.14 2.76 -3.33
N THR A 98 -13.27 2.21 -4.53
CA THR A 98 -13.81 2.89 -5.71
C THR A 98 -15.09 2.23 -6.20
N LEU A 99 -15.94 3.01 -6.87
CA LEU A 99 -17.10 2.48 -7.57
C LEU A 99 -16.72 2.27 -9.03
N PHE A 100 -16.16 1.09 -9.33
CA PHE A 100 -15.64 0.76 -10.66
C PHE A 100 -14.58 1.75 -11.19
N GLY A 101 -13.61 2.10 -10.35
CA GLY A 101 -12.53 3.03 -10.72
C GLY A 101 -12.85 4.51 -10.52
N TYR A 102 -14.10 4.87 -10.16
CA TYR A 102 -14.44 6.24 -9.80
C TYR A 102 -14.29 6.51 -8.31
N PRO A 103 -13.70 7.66 -7.92
CA PRO A 103 -13.61 8.07 -6.52
C PRO A 103 -15.00 8.19 -5.92
N PHE A 104 -15.18 7.63 -4.72
CA PHE A 104 -16.49 7.48 -4.14
C PHE A 104 -16.55 7.96 -2.68
N ARG A 105 -17.70 8.51 -2.29
CA ARG A 105 -17.94 8.97 -0.93
C ARG A 105 -18.35 7.80 -0.03
N SER A 106 -17.40 6.94 0.33
CA SER A 106 -17.43 6.03 1.51
C SER A 106 -18.68 5.17 1.80
N GLU A 107 -19.77 5.22 1.02
CA GLU A 107 -21.05 4.57 1.31
C GLU A 107 -21.89 4.37 0.04
N ALA A 108 -22.10 3.12 -0.39
CA ALA A 108 -22.90 2.78 -1.57
C ALA A 108 -24.05 1.87 -1.16
N PHE A 109 -25.27 2.14 -1.66
CA PHE A 109 -26.46 1.33 -1.36
C PHE A 109 -26.73 1.14 0.14
N GLY A 110 -26.37 2.12 0.99
CA GLY A 110 -26.49 2.04 2.45
C GLY A 110 -25.41 1.19 3.15
N VAL A 111 -24.36 0.79 2.41
CA VAL A 111 -23.23 0.03 2.94
C VAL A 111 -22.00 0.92 2.96
N ALA A 112 -21.41 1.10 4.15
CA ALA A 112 -20.17 1.84 4.33
C ALA A 112 -18.95 1.04 3.82
N PHE A 113 -18.10 1.72 3.04
CA PHE A 113 -16.84 1.19 2.53
C PHE A 113 -15.68 1.93 3.20
N PRO A 114 -15.13 1.39 4.31
CA PRO A 114 -14.03 2.02 5.01
C PRO A 114 -12.75 1.99 4.16
N ARG A 115 -11.82 2.91 4.46
CA ARG A 115 -10.47 2.85 3.91
C ARG A 115 -9.77 1.61 4.48
N LEU A 116 -9.11 0.86 3.60
CA LEU A 116 -8.31 -0.30 3.98
C LEU A 116 -6.86 0.13 4.14
N SER A 117 -6.13 -0.49 5.07
CA SER A 117 -4.71 -0.21 5.29
C SER A 117 -3.92 -1.49 5.38
N HIS A 118 -2.75 -1.50 4.77
CA HIS A 118 -1.75 -2.57 4.84
C HIS A 118 -0.40 -1.97 5.23
N SER A 119 0.38 -2.69 6.01
CA SER A 119 1.70 -2.24 6.45
C SER A 119 2.73 -3.34 6.28
N ALA A 120 3.86 -3.00 5.67
CA ALA A 120 5.01 -3.86 5.53
C ALA A 120 6.22 -3.26 6.25
N GLN A 121 7.07 -4.12 6.78
CA GLN A 121 8.27 -3.73 7.51
C GLN A 121 9.47 -4.53 7.00
N ILE A 122 10.61 -3.88 6.92
CA ILE A 122 11.89 -4.51 6.57
C ILE A 122 13.01 -3.88 7.40
N VAL A 123 13.93 -4.69 7.90
CA VAL A 123 15.09 -4.21 8.66
C VAL A 123 16.34 -4.36 7.81
N VAL A 124 17.13 -3.29 7.73
CA VAL A 124 18.33 -3.23 6.89
C VAL A 124 19.52 -2.77 7.70
N ASP A 125 20.67 -3.41 7.48
CA ASP A 125 21.96 -2.90 7.95
C ASP A 125 22.48 -1.84 6.96
N CYS A 126 22.55 -0.58 7.40
CA CYS A 126 23.01 0.52 6.55
C CYS A 126 24.54 0.57 6.39
N TYR A 127 25.29 -0.22 7.17
CA TYR A 127 26.75 -0.24 7.19
C TYR A 127 27.33 -1.46 6.48
N LYS A 128 26.57 -2.56 6.38
CA LYS A 128 26.97 -3.77 5.65
C LYS A 128 26.01 -4.08 4.50
N PRO A 129 26.35 -3.72 3.25
CA PRO A 129 25.46 -3.97 2.12
C PRO A 129 25.18 -5.47 1.95
N GLY A 130 23.90 -5.82 1.82
CA GLY A 130 23.44 -7.19 1.58
C GLY A 130 22.89 -7.97 2.79
N VAL A 131 22.88 -7.37 4.00
CA VAL A 131 22.20 -7.97 5.17
C VAL A 131 20.78 -7.42 5.28
N LEU A 132 19.78 -8.28 5.07
CA LEU A 132 18.36 -7.98 5.22
C LEU A 132 17.80 -8.91 6.31
N LEU A 133 17.08 -8.36 7.28
CA LEU A 133 16.44 -9.08 8.39
C LEU A 133 14.92 -8.87 8.40
#